data_AF-A0ABD5YMB2-F1
#
_entry.id   AF-A0ABD5YMB2-F1
#
_cell.length_a   1.000
_cell.length_b   1.000
_cell.length_c   1.000
_cell.angle_alpha   90.00
_cell.angle_beta   90.00
_cell.angle_gamma   90.00
#
_symmetry.space_group_name_H-M   'P 1'
#
loop_
_entity.id
_entity.type
_entity.pdbx_description
1 polymer ?
#
loop_
_entity_poly.entity_id
_entity_poly.type
_entity_poly.pdbx_seq_one_letter_code
_entity_poly.pdbx_strand_id
1 'polypeptide(L)'
;MDRDSAKRLTTEIAQIGRDNTEAVSPTLPDVSEISPSNPEVLTRYLYLMAVLDQGPDPKGVRMLLNNVVERLYSEGIPILTEPDLFFEHLQRVSTLIEEEHGVVKQARAAEWAESNESSPEDYALYFSQSRFGMQTTDYIGFYLMSRWGTPFYYISRLSNEGKTVREFIEEFDSCEIMTDKLKSHSKYGLGKAIGPKAAHLFAKWYVHTFDLRTQSARDRPGWGQYSYEVPFDSNAGRVLFRTGWLLAWADLDEYRNWNAIQTEAGRGDNHYIRVTNIRGSGATKHVEDPEFRSAYDQLLTQLLRTKTSQWRKVEIQQIPNVLLLDSEYTLGEFDDGLMSICLVECKTASG
;
A
#
# COMPACT_ATOMS: atom_id res chain seq x y z
N MET A 1 24.89 -7.55 -12.58
CA MET A 1 24.52 -8.37 -11.41
C MET A 1 23.97 -9.67 -11.94
N ASP A 2 24.40 -10.82 -11.42
CA ASP A 2 23.80 -12.11 -11.75
C ASP A 2 22.59 -12.42 -10.85
N ARG A 3 21.88 -13.51 -11.15
CA ARG A 3 20.70 -13.93 -10.41
C ARG A 3 20.97 -14.22 -8.93
N ASP A 4 22.06 -14.91 -8.61
CA ASP A 4 22.35 -15.32 -7.24
C ASP A 4 22.69 -14.11 -6.36
N SER A 5 23.34 -13.10 -6.95
CA SER A 5 23.54 -11.79 -6.33
C SER A 5 22.23 -11.05 -6.13
N ALA A 6 21.30 -11.10 -7.09
CA ALA A 6 19.97 -10.52 -6.93
C ALA A 6 19.18 -11.22 -5.81
N LYS A 7 19.27 -12.56 -5.70
CA LYS A 7 18.67 -13.33 -4.62
C LYS A 7 19.24 -12.93 -3.25
N ARG A 8 20.57 -12.86 -3.11
CA ARG A 8 21.22 -12.40 -1.86
C ARG A 8 20.77 -10.99 -1.47
N LEU A 9 20.76 -10.06 -2.42
CA LEU A 9 20.31 -8.70 -2.16
C LEU A 9 18.83 -8.64 -1.75
N THR A 10 17.96 -9.45 -2.37
CA THR A 10 16.55 -9.55 -1.96
C THR A 10 16.43 -10.03 -0.51
N THR A 11 17.22 -11.01 -0.08
CA THR A 11 17.22 -11.47 1.32
C THR A 11 17.82 -10.45 2.29
N GLU A 12 18.87 -9.72 1.89
CA GLU A 12 19.45 -8.64 2.71
C GLU A 12 18.46 -7.50 2.93
N ILE A 13 17.75 -7.08 1.88
CA ILE A 13 16.68 -6.07 1.99
C ILE A 13 15.59 -6.58 2.93
N ALA A 14 15.16 -7.83 2.81
CA ALA A 14 14.13 -8.38 3.69
C ALA A 14 14.59 -8.45 5.16
N GLN A 15 15.85 -8.81 5.41
CA GLN A 15 16.43 -8.78 6.76
C GLN A 15 16.40 -7.36 7.36
N ILE A 16 16.72 -6.32 6.57
CA ILE A 16 16.58 -4.92 7.02
C ILE A 16 15.13 -4.61 7.42
N GLY A 17 14.15 -5.10 6.67
CA GLY A 17 12.73 -4.88 7.01
C GLY A 17 12.29 -5.60 8.27
N ARG A 18 12.74 -6.85 8.47
CA ARG A 18 12.55 -7.63 9.71
C ARG A 18 13.12 -6.88 10.93
N ASP A 19 14.31 -6.30 10.80
CA ASP A 19 14.97 -5.58 11.88
C ASP A 19 14.35 -4.21 12.18
N ASN A 20 13.56 -3.65 11.24
CA ASN A 20 13.01 -2.30 11.32
C ASN A 20 11.48 -2.25 11.17
N THR A 21 10.77 -3.34 11.49
CA THR A 21 9.31 -3.44 11.27
C THR A 21 8.51 -2.37 12.01
N GLU A 22 8.97 -1.93 13.19
CA GLU A 22 8.34 -0.85 13.96
C GLU A 22 8.39 0.51 13.25
N ALA A 23 9.41 0.76 12.44
CA ALA A 23 9.59 2.05 11.75
C ALA A 23 8.58 2.26 10.59
N VAL A 24 8.00 1.17 10.08
CA VAL A 24 7.15 1.18 8.88
C VAL A 24 5.69 0.84 9.19
N SER A 25 5.46 0.13 10.30
CA SER A 25 4.11 -0.24 10.76
C SER A 25 3.26 0.99 11.12
N PRO A 26 1.95 0.97 10.84
CA PRO A 26 1.08 2.07 11.24
C PRO A 26 0.87 2.08 12.76
N THR A 27 1.04 3.26 13.37
CA THR A 27 0.67 3.48 14.76
C THR A 27 -0.86 3.51 14.89
N LEU A 28 -1.40 2.60 15.70
CA LEU A 28 -2.84 2.53 15.98
C LEU A 28 -3.27 3.66 16.94
N PRO A 29 -4.52 4.11 16.87
CA PRO A 29 -5.08 5.05 17.84
C PRO A 29 -5.21 4.42 19.23
N ASP A 30 -5.21 5.24 20.27
CA ASP A 30 -5.44 4.81 21.66
C ASP A 30 -6.94 4.58 21.93
N VAL A 31 -7.50 3.60 21.21
CA VAL A 31 -8.89 3.16 21.32
C VAL A 31 -8.87 1.64 21.50
N SER A 32 -9.35 1.16 22.64
CA SER A 32 -9.23 -0.26 23.04
C SER A 32 -9.84 -1.24 22.03
N GLU A 33 -10.91 -0.80 21.36
CA GLU A 33 -11.64 -1.52 20.34
C GLU A 33 -10.85 -1.66 19.04
N ILE A 34 -9.86 -0.80 18.79
CA ILE A 34 -9.00 -0.84 17.61
C ILE A 34 -7.72 -1.57 17.99
N SER A 35 -7.83 -2.89 18.13
CA SER A 35 -6.72 -3.74 18.53
C SER A 35 -6.77 -5.09 17.82
N PRO A 36 -5.65 -5.85 17.82
CA PRO A 36 -5.64 -7.22 17.30
C PRO A 36 -6.66 -8.14 17.97
N SER A 37 -7.12 -7.81 19.18
CA SER A 37 -8.17 -8.55 19.89
C SER A 37 -9.57 -8.38 19.27
N ASN A 38 -9.79 -7.31 18.50
CA ASN A 38 -11.01 -7.06 17.75
C ASN A 38 -10.69 -6.92 16.24
N PRO A 39 -10.44 -8.06 15.56
CA PRO A 39 -9.88 -8.07 14.21
C PRO A 39 -10.80 -7.41 13.17
N GLU A 40 -12.12 -7.41 13.37
CA GLU A 40 -13.05 -6.74 12.45
C GLU A 40 -12.93 -5.21 12.53
N VAL A 41 -12.92 -4.64 13.74
CA VAL A 41 -12.78 -3.19 13.92
C VAL A 41 -11.40 -2.72 13.45
N LEU A 42 -10.34 -3.48 13.74
CA LEU A 42 -9.01 -3.19 13.22
C LEU A 42 -8.96 -3.31 11.68
N THR A 43 -9.65 -4.29 11.09
CA THR A 43 -9.76 -4.39 9.62
C THR A 43 -10.44 -3.15 9.02
N ARG A 44 -11.53 -2.67 9.61
CA ARG A 44 -12.23 -1.44 9.17
C ARG A 44 -11.33 -0.22 9.27
N TYR A 45 -10.57 -0.10 10.36
CA TYR A 45 -9.61 0.98 10.55
C TYR A 45 -8.51 0.96 9.47
N LEU A 46 -7.88 -0.20 9.23
CA LEU A 46 -6.85 -0.35 8.20
C LEU A 46 -7.40 -0.13 6.78
N TYR A 47 -8.64 -0.53 6.54
CA TYR A 47 -9.35 -0.31 5.29
C TYR A 47 -9.55 1.18 5.01
N LEU A 48 -10.01 1.93 6.01
CA LEU A 48 -10.10 3.39 5.94
C LEU A 48 -8.70 4.02 5.79
N MET A 49 -7.73 3.59 6.59
CA MET A 49 -6.35 4.10 6.52
C MET A 49 -5.77 3.94 5.12
N ALA A 50 -5.92 2.79 4.47
CA ALA A 50 -5.40 2.58 3.11
C ALA A 50 -6.03 3.55 2.09
N VAL A 51 -7.29 3.93 2.30
CA VAL A 51 -7.97 4.93 1.45
C VAL A 51 -7.43 6.33 1.68
N LEU A 52 -7.12 6.68 2.93
CA LEU A 52 -6.61 8.00 3.32
C LEU A 52 -5.11 8.16 3.03
N ASP A 53 -4.30 7.12 3.25
CA ASP A 53 -2.84 7.09 3.15
C ASP A 53 -2.38 7.01 1.69
N GLN A 54 -2.80 8.01 0.91
CA GLN A 54 -2.39 8.22 -0.48
C GLN A 54 -1.75 9.60 -0.66
N GLY A 55 -1.79 10.47 0.34
CA GLY A 55 -1.17 11.80 0.28
C GLY A 55 0.37 11.80 0.32
N PRO A 56 1.02 12.96 0.10
CA PRO A 56 2.46 13.15 0.19
C PRO A 56 2.99 13.15 1.64
N ASP A 57 2.13 13.18 2.65
CA ASP A 57 2.51 13.09 4.07
C ASP A 57 1.74 11.98 4.80
N PRO A 58 2.13 10.70 4.61
CA PRO A 58 1.54 9.56 5.32
C PRO A 58 1.46 9.74 6.84
N LYS A 59 2.50 10.34 7.45
CA LYS A 59 2.54 10.59 8.90
C LYS A 59 1.42 11.55 9.32
N GLY A 60 1.24 12.65 8.60
CA GLY A 60 0.16 13.61 8.88
C GLY A 60 -1.22 13.02 8.66
N VAL A 61 -1.41 12.21 7.62
CA VAL A 61 -2.67 11.50 7.40
C VAL A 61 -3.01 10.53 8.54
N ARG A 62 -2.02 9.77 9.03
CA ARG A 62 -2.20 8.85 10.16
C ARG A 62 -2.55 9.59 11.44
N MET A 63 -1.86 10.71 11.73
CA MET A 63 -2.19 11.58 12.85
C MET A 63 -3.62 12.10 12.76
N LEU A 64 -4.04 12.60 11.59
CA LEU A 64 -5.40 13.08 11.36
C LEU A 64 -6.44 11.97 11.62
N LEU A 65 -6.24 10.78 11.05
CA LEU A 65 -7.14 9.66 11.25
C LEU A 65 -7.23 9.26 12.73
N ASN A 66 -6.09 9.14 13.42
CA ASN A 66 -6.06 8.72 14.82
C ASN A 66 -6.78 9.72 15.71
N ASN A 67 -6.44 11.01 15.60
CA ASN A 67 -7.05 12.04 16.41
C ASN A 67 -8.57 12.11 16.20
N VAL A 68 -9.03 12.04 14.93
CA VAL A 68 -10.47 12.07 14.62
C VAL A 68 -11.18 10.86 15.20
N VAL A 69 -10.60 9.67 15.06
CA VAL A 69 -11.17 8.43 15.59
C VAL A 69 -11.21 8.45 17.13
N GLU A 70 -10.12 8.81 17.80
CA GLU A 70 -10.05 8.93 19.26
C GLU A 70 -11.09 9.92 19.79
N ARG A 71 -11.20 11.10 19.18
CA ARG A 71 -12.19 12.11 19.58
C ARG A 71 -13.61 11.63 19.38
N LEU A 72 -13.93 11.03 18.22
CA LEU A 72 -15.26 10.47 17.99
C LEU A 72 -15.63 9.39 19.00
N TYR A 73 -14.70 8.48 19.31
CA TYR A 73 -14.92 7.44 20.33
C TYR A 73 -15.10 8.04 21.74
N SER A 74 -14.31 9.04 22.11
CA SER A 74 -14.45 9.75 23.39
C SER A 74 -15.80 10.49 23.51
N GLU A 75 -16.38 10.89 22.37
CA GLU A 75 -17.70 11.52 22.27
C GLU A 75 -18.86 10.50 22.19
N GLY A 76 -18.56 9.20 22.25
CA GLY A 76 -19.57 8.14 22.17
C GLY A 76 -20.07 7.89 20.74
N ILE A 77 -19.26 8.19 19.73
CA ILE A 77 -19.58 8.00 18.30
C ILE A 77 -18.60 6.95 17.71
N PRO A 78 -18.73 5.65 18.03
CA PRO A 78 -17.76 4.63 17.65
C PRO A 78 -17.91 4.20 16.18
N ILE A 79 -17.60 5.10 15.22
CA ILE A 79 -17.88 4.92 13.78
C ILE A 79 -17.27 3.66 13.15
N LEU A 80 -16.21 3.06 13.71
CA LEU A 80 -15.65 1.81 13.20
C LEU A 80 -16.37 0.57 13.76
N THR A 81 -17.02 0.69 14.93
CA THR A 81 -17.87 -0.37 15.52
C THR A 81 -19.28 -0.30 14.94
N GLU A 82 -19.83 0.92 14.84
CA GLU A 82 -21.16 1.24 14.32
C GLU A 82 -21.03 2.20 13.11
N PRO A 83 -20.79 1.68 11.90
CA PRO A 83 -20.54 2.46 10.67
C PRO A 83 -21.61 3.51 10.33
N ASP A 84 -22.88 3.24 10.65
CA ASP A 84 -23.97 4.15 10.34
C ASP A 84 -23.87 5.48 11.11
N LEU A 85 -23.24 5.48 12.29
CA LEU A 85 -22.98 6.68 13.07
C LEU A 85 -22.13 7.70 12.31
N PHE A 86 -21.30 7.27 11.35
CA PHE A 86 -20.58 8.21 10.48
C PHE A 86 -21.54 9.14 9.74
N PHE A 87 -22.63 8.59 9.20
CA PHE A 87 -23.61 9.36 8.43
C PHE A 87 -24.61 10.10 9.33
N GLU A 88 -25.00 9.50 10.46
CA GLU A 88 -25.88 10.14 11.44
C GLU A 88 -25.23 11.38 12.07
N HIS A 89 -23.91 11.34 12.27
CA HIS A 89 -23.13 12.43 12.84
C HIS A 89 -22.26 13.18 11.81
N LEU A 90 -22.65 13.17 10.53
CA LEU A 90 -21.82 13.69 9.43
C LEU A 90 -21.32 15.14 9.66
N GLN A 91 -22.18 16.02 10.19
CA GLN A 91 -21.80 17.39 10.50
C GLN A 91 -20.70 17.45 11.57
N ARG A 92 -20.80 16.62 12.63
CA ARG A 92 -19.79 16.57 13.69
C ARG A 92 -18.49 15.98 13.17
N VAL A 93 -18.56 14.89 12.39
CA VAL A 93 -17.39 14.27 11.76
C VAL A 93 -16.68 15.27 10.85
N SER A 94 -17.41 16.01 10.02
CA SER A 94 -16.84 17.05 9.16
C SER A 94 -16.10 18.11 9.97
N THR A 95 -16.74 18.65 11.00
CA THR A 95 -16.12 19.68 11.87
C THR A 95 -14.87 19.15 12.57
N LEU A 96 -14.89 17.90 13.07
CA LEU A 96 -13.72 17.28 13.69
C LEU A 96 -12.54 17.13 12.72
N ILE A 97 -12.82 16.72 11.48
CA ILE A 97 -11.77 16.62 10.46
C ILE A 97 -11.15 17.99 10.16
N GLU A 98 -11.93 19.07 10.14
CA GLU A 98 -11.39 20.45 9.97
C GLU A 98 -10.53 20.87 11.17
N GLU A 99 -11.02 20.65 12.39
CA GLU A 99 -10.31 20.98 13.61
C GLU A 99 -8.96 20.24 13.67
N GLU A 100 -8.97 18.93 13.47
CA GLU A 100 -7.77 18.09 13.52
C GLU A 100 -6.83 18.33 12.35
N HIS A 101 -7.33 18.69 11.16
CA HIS A 101 -6.48 19.14 10.07
C HIS A 101 -5.66 20.38 10.47
N GLY A 102 -6.29 21.33 11.16
CA GLY A 102 -5.62 22.51 11.70
C GLY A 102 -4.53 22.14 12.72
N VAL A 103 -4.82 21.21 13.64
CA VAL A 103 -3.85 20.72 14.64
C VAL A 103 -2.65 20.05 13.95
N VAL A 104 -2.91 19.14 13.01
CA VAL A 104 -1.82 18.43 12.29
C VAL A 104 -1.01 19.39 11.43
N LYS A 105 -1.65 20.36 10.77
CA LYS A 105 -0.96 21.40 10.00
C LYS A 105 0.00 22.20 10.88
N GLN A 106 -0.41 22.61 12.08
CA GLN A 106 0.47 23.32 13.02
C GLN A 106 1.67 22.46 13.44
N ALA A 107 1.47 21.16 13.64
CA ALA A 107 2.52 20.25 14.06
C ALA A 107 3.52 19.87 12.95
N ARG A 108 3.07 19.77 11.69
CA ARG A 108 3.84 19.12 10.61
C ARG A 108 4.22 20.00 9.44
N ALA A 109 3.55 21.13 9.22
CA ALA A 109 3.71 21.90 7.98
C ALA A 109 5.15 22.35 7.73
N ALA A 110 5.90 22.74 8.77
CA ALA A 110 7.30 23.13 8.66
C ALA A 110 8.21 21.97 8.23
N GLU A 111 8.14 20.81 8.91
CA GLU A 111 8.92 19.61 8.59
C GLU A 111 8.62 19.12 7.16
N TRP A 112 7.34 19.14 6.77
CA TRP A 112 6.92 18.76 5.44
C TRP A 112 7.44 19.73 4.38
N ALA A 113 7.32 21.04 4.62
CA ALA A 113 7.77 22.07 3.68
C ALA A 113 9.27 22.00 3.41
N GLU A 114 10.07 21.80 4.46
CA GLU A 114 11.51 21.58 4.37
C GLU A 114 11.83 20.33 3.52
N SER A 115 11.16 19.21 3.80
CA SER A 115 11.38 17.94 3.07
C SER A 115 10.95 17.97 1.60
N ASN A 116 10.11 18.93 1.19
CA ASN A 116 9.52 18.99 -0.15
C ASN A 116 9.91 20.23 -0.96
N GLU A 117 10.79 21.09 -0.43
CA GLU A 117 11.14 22.39 -1.03
C GLU A 117 9.89 23.22 -1.36
N SER A 118 9.00 23.36 -0.36
CA SER A 118 7.70 24.03 -0.47
C SER A 118 7.49 25.01 0.71
N SER A 119 6.30 25.60 0.83
CA SER A 119 5.94 26.52 1.91
C SER A 119 5.00 25.82 2.91
N PRO A 120 5.11 26.09 4.23
CA PRO A 120 4.16 25.54 5.23
C PRO A 120 2.69 25.87 4.93
N GLU A 121 2.43 26.99 4.26
CA GLU A 121 1.10 27.43 3.85
C GLU A 121 0.45 26.47 2.85
N ASP A 122 1.25 25.86 1.97
CA ASP A 122 0.82 24.90 0.95
C ASP A 122 0.45 23.53 1.54
N TYR A 123 0.73 23.31 2.83
CA TYR A 123 0.41 22.06 3.51
C TYR A 123 -1.11 21.84 3.58
N ALA A 124 -1.56 20.73 3.00
CA ALA A 124 -2.93 20.26 3.08
C ALA A 124 -2.92 18.73 3.23
N LEU A 125 -3.91 18.18 3.94
CA LEU A 125 -4.12 16.73 4.04
C LEU A 125 -5.31 16.23 3.21
N TYR A 126 -6.04 17.17 2.62
CA TYR A 126 -7.20 16.87 1.80
C TYR A 126 -6.73 16.58 0.37
N PHE A 127 -6.69 15.30 0.01
CA PHE A 127 -6.30 14.87 -1.33
C PHE A 127 -7.40 14.10 -2.02
N SER A 128 -7.57 14.39 -3.30
CA SER A 128 -8.49 13.66 -4.16
C SER A 128 -7.81 13.16 -5.42
N GLN A 129 -8.28 12.04 -5.97
CA GLN A 129 -7.81 11.56 -7.28
C GLN A 129 -8.51 12.34 -8.39
N SER A 130 -7.70 12.97 -9.25
CA SER A 130 -8.12 13.57 -10.52
C SER A 130 -7.58 12.76 -11.70
N ARG A 131 -7.99 13.12 -12.93
CA ARG A 131 -7.43 12.51 -14.16
C ARG A 131 -5.92 12.74 -14.32
N PHE A 132 -5.37 13.71 -13.58
CA PHE A 132 -3.95 14.08 -13.59
C PHE A 132 -3.16 13.52 -12.40
N GLY A 133 -3.78 12.67 -11.57
CA GLY A 133 -3.18 12.15 -10.35
C GLY A 133 -3.83 12.75 -9.10
N MET A 134 -3.15 12.63 -7.95
CA MET A 134 -3.67 13.20 -6.70
C MET A 134 -3.46 14.71 -6.65
N GLN A 135 -4.49 15.42 -6.24
CA GLN A 135 -4.49 16.87 -6.08
C GLN A 135 -5.00 17.23 -4.70
N THR A 136 -4.39 18.24 -4.10
CA THR A 136 -4.94 18.92 -2.92
C THR A 136 -6.33 19.47 -3.26
N THR A 137 -7.23 19.47 -2.29
CA THR A 137 -8.55 20.08 -2.44
C THR A 137 -8.86 20.93 -1.22
N ASP A 138 -9.31 22.15 -1.44
CA ASP A 138 -9.77 23.02 -0.35
C ASP A 138 -11.21 22.68 0.09
N TYR A 139 -11.86 21.74 -0.62
CA TYR A 139 -13.25 21.36 -0.36
C TYR A 139 -13.30 20.13 0.53
N ILE A 140 -13.41 20.36 1.85
CA ILE A 140 -13.56 19.26 2.80
C ILE A 140 -14.73 18.35 2.44
N GLY A 141 -15.87 18.87 1.97
CA GLY A 141 -17.03 18.06 1.65
C GLY A 141 -16.72 17.00 0.58
N PHE A 142 -15.88 17.33 -0.40
CA PHE A 142 -15.46 16.36 -1.41
C PHE A 142 -14.50 15.32 -0.82
N TYR A 143 -13.52 15.75 -0.04
CA TYR A 143 -12.60 14.85 0.67
C TYR A 143 -13.36 13.89 1.60
N LEU A 144 -14.25 14.42 2.44
CA LEU A 144 -15.09 13.68 3.37
C LEU A 144 -15.88 12.60 2.64
N MET A 145 -16.66 12.96 1.61
CA MET A 145 -17.51 11.97 0.94
C MET A 145 -16.71 10.95 0.11
N SER A 146 -15.65 11.41 -0.59
CA SER A 146 -14.88 10.52 -1.47
C SER A 146 -13.90 9.62 -0.72
N ARG A 147 -13.38 10.05 0.43
CA ARG A 147 -12.34 9.33 1.17
C ARG A 147 -12.81 8.68 2.46
N TRP A 148 -13.74 9.30 3.18
CA TRP A 148 -14.31 8.73 4.40
C TRP A 148 -15.66 8.06 4.13
N GLY A 149 -16.57 8.81 3.49
CA GLY A 149 -17.94 8.35 3.24
C GLY A 149 -18.00 7.14 2.32
N THR A 150 -17.11 7.03 1.31
CA THR A 150 -17.11 5.88 0.40
C THR A 150 -16.76 4.57 1.12
N PRO A 151 -15.68 4.47 1.91
CA PRO A 151 -15.45 3.32 2.79
C PRO A 151 -16.63 3.02 3.73
N PHE A 152 -17.11 4.01 4.49
CA PHE A 152 -18.18 3.79 5.46
C PHE A 152 -19.48 3.33 4.82
N TYR A 153 -19.83 3.87 3.64
CA TYR A 153 -20.99 3.43 2.88
C TYR A 153 -20.92 1.92 2.59
N TYR A 154 -19.76 1.41 2.19
CA TYR A 154 -19.62 -0.03 1.91
C TYR A 154 -19.60 -0.87 3.18
N ILE A 155 -18.97 -0.40 4.26
CA ILE A 155 -18.98 -1.10 5.55
C ILE A 155 -20.42 -1.19 6.09
N SER A 156 -21.18 -0.08 6.08
CA SER A 156 -22.60 -0.04 6.42
C SER A 156 -23.42 -0.98 5.56
N ARG A 157 -23.19 -0.99 4.24
CA ARG A 157 -23.90 -1.87 3.32
C ARG A 157 -23.63 -3.35 3.59
N LEU A 158 -22.38 -3.73 3.82
CA LEU A 158 -22.01 -5.10 4.19
C LEU A 158 -22.70 -5.49 5.52
N SER A 159 -22.65 -4.61 6.51
CA SER A 159 -23.28 -4.84 7.83
C SER A 159 -24.79 -5.05 7.71
N ASN A 160 -25.47 -4.24 6.90
CA ASN A 160 -26.90 -4.40 6.60
C ASN A 160 -27.25 -5.70 5.86
N GLU A 161 -26.28 -6.29 5.17
CA GLU A 161 -26.41 -7.59 4.52
C GLU A 161 -25.94 -8.75 5.42
N GLY A 162 -25.64 -8.48 6.70
CA GLY A 162 -25.20 -9.48 7.68
C GLY A 162 -23.78 -9.98 7.44
N LYS A 163 -22.95 -9.19 6.74
CA LYS A 163 -21.59 -9.56 6.35
C LYS A 163 -20.56 -8.58 6.93
N THR A 164 -19.45 -9.10 7.40
CA THR A 164 -18.30 -8.32 7.88
C THR A 164 -17.38 -7.89 6.74
N VAL A 165 -16.52 -6.91 6.98
CA VAL A 165 -15.47 -6.56 6.01
C VAL A 165 -14.52 -7.73 5.81
N ARG A 166 -14.17 -8.44 6.89
CA ARG A 166 -13.31 -9.64 6.83
C ARG A 166 -13.89 -10.74 5.94
N GLU A 167 -15.18 -11.07 6.10
CA GLU A 167 -15.83 -12.07 5.25
C GLU A 167 -15.90 -11.61 3.78
N PHE A 168 -16.04 -10.31 3.53
CA PHE A 168 -16.01 -9.79 2.16
C PHE A 168 -14.63 -9.92 1.54
N ILE A 169 -13.57 -9.47 2.20
CA ILE A 169 -12.22 -9.53 1.63
C ILE A 169 -11.75 -10.97 1.48
N GLU A 170 -12.07 -11.86 2.42
CA GLU A 170 -11.64 -13.26 2.40
C GLU A 170 -12.45 -14.15 1.44
N GLU A 171 -13.52 -13.65 0.83
CA GLU A 171 -14.30 -14.41 -0.16
C GLU A 171 -13.51 -14.66 -1.45
N PHE A 172 -12.50 -13.84 -1.72
CA PHE A 172 -11.69 -13.95 -2.93
C PHE A 172 -10.67 -15.08 -2.82
N ASP A 173 -10.30 -15.61 -3.98
CA ASP A 173 -9.40 -16.75 -4.10
C ASP A 173 -7.99 -16.46 -3.58
N SER A 174 -7.54 -15.21 -3.68
CA SER A 174 -6.24 -14.77 -3.18
C SER A 174 -6.23 -13.31 -2.71
N CYS A 175 -5.20 -12.93 -1.97
CA CYS A 175 -4.97 -11.54 -1.59
C CYS A 175 -4.75 -10.65 -2.81
N GLU A 176 -4.00 -11.11 -3.82
CA GLU A 176 -3.81 -10.37 -5.08
C GLU A 176 -5.14 -10.10 -5.80
N ILE A 177 -6.03 -11.09 -5.88
CA ILE A 177 -7.37 -10.87 -6.46
C ILE A 177 -8.17 -9.90 -5.59
N MET A 178 -8.05 -10.00 -4.27
CA MET A 178 -8.70 -9.10 -3.33
C MET A 178 -8.26 -7.65 -3.55
N THR A 179 -6.97 -7.35 -3.76
CA THR A 179 -6.50 -5.96 -3.99
C THR A 179 -7.17 -5.33 -5.21
N ASP A 180 -7.30 -6.09 -6.30
CA ASP A 180 -8.02 -5.67 -7.50
C ASP A 180 -9.52 -5.47 -7.24
N LYS A 181 -10.14 -6.37 -6.46
CA LYS A 181 -11.58 -6.31 -6.13
C LYS A 181 -11.91 -5.19 -5.17
N LEU A 182 -11.04 -4.82 -4.23
CA LEU A 182 -11.24 -3.64 -3.40
C LEU A 182 -11.45 -2.37 -4.24
N LYS A 183 -10.81 -2.29 -5.41
CA LYS A 183 -11.00 -1.17 -6.35
C LYS A 183 -12.20 -1.39 -7.28
N SER A 184 -12.32 -2.58 -7.86
CA SER A 184 -13.14 -2.83 -9.06
C SER A 184 -14.40 -3.66 -8.84
N HIS A 185 -14.65 -4.16 -7.62
CA HIS A 185 -15.85 -4.93 -7.33
C HIS A 185 -17.10 -4.12 -7.69
N SER A 186 -18.03 -4.73 -8.45
CA SER A 186 -19.16 -4.00 -9.03
C SER A 186 -20.09 -3.39 -7.98
N LYS A 187 -20.17 -4.01 -6.80
CA LYS A 187 -21.09 -3.61 -5.72
C LYS A 187 -20.41 -2.92 -4.52
N TYR A 188 -19.15 -3.25 -4.26
CA TYR A 188 -18.39 -2.83 -3.05
C TYR A 188 -17.01 -2.27 -3.38
N GLY A 189 -16.73 -1.99 -4.65
CA GLY A 189 -15.46 -1.45 -5.09
C GLY A 189 -15.34 0.02 -4.71
N LEU A 190 -14.23 0.39 -4.09
CA LEU A 190 -13.87 1.75 -3.72
C LEU A 190 -13.64 2.67 -4.93
N GLY A 191 -13.52 2.13 -6.14
CA GLY A 191 -13.42 2.91 -7.36
C GLY A 191 -12.26 3.91 -7.33
N LYS A 192 -12.55 5.20 -7.35
CA LYS A 192 -11.54 6.28 -7.28
C LYS A 192 -11.09 6.61 -5.85
N ALA A 193 -11.76 6.09 -4.83
CA ALA A 193 -11.35 6.29 -3.45
C ALA A 193 -10.06 5.51 -3.13
N ILE A 194 -9.79 4.39 -3.82
CA ILE A 194 -8.55 3.61 -3.61
C ILE A 194 -7.70 3.50 -4.87
N GLY A 195 -6.39 3.70 -4.72
CA GLY A 195 -5.40 3.38 -5.75
C GLY A 195 -4.93 1.91 -5.66
N PRO A 196 -4.39 1.32 -6.74
CA PRO A 196 -3.82 -0.03 -6.68
C PRO A 196 -2.75 -0.21 -5.59
N LYS A 197 -1.88 0.79 -5.41
CA LYS A 197 -0.83 0.76 -4.36
C LYS A 197 -1.41 0.67 -2.96
N ALA A 198 -2.42 1.48 -2.66
CA ALA A 198 -3.12 1.47 -1.38
C ALA A 198 -3.81 0.12 -1.11
N ALA A 199 -4.38 -0.51 -2.14
CA ALA A 199 -4.97 -1.84 -1.99
C ALA A 199 -3.93 -2.91 -1.62
N HIS A 200 -2.73 -2.85 -2.19
CA HIS A 200 -1.62 -3.75 -1.81
C HIS A 200 -1.05 -3.45 -0.43
N LEU A 201 -0.98 -2.17 -0.04
CA LEU A 201 -0.62 -1.77 1.31
C LEU A 201 -1.61 -2.36 2.34
N PHE A 202 -2.91 -2.31 2.04
CA PHE A 202 -3.92 -2.98 2.86
C PHE A 202 -3.70 -4.49 2.93
N ALA A 203 -3.41 -5.16 1.81
CA ALA A 203 -3.11 -6.60 1.81
C ALA A 203 -1.90 -6.94 2.69
N LYS A 204 -0.83 -6.15 2.61
CA LYS A 204 0.34 -6.29 3.50
C LYS A 204 -0.06 -6.14 4.97
N TRP A 205 -0.79 -5.10 5.34
CA TRP A 205 -1.22 -4.92 6.74
C TRP A 205 -2.08 -6.09 7.22
N TYR A 206 -3.01 -6.54 6.38
CA TYR A 206 -3.94 -7.61 6.71
C TYR A 206 -3.27 -8.98 6.87
N VAL A 207 -2.34 -9.32 5.96
CA VAL A 207 -1.74 -10.66 5.88
C VAL A 207 -0.46 -10.76 6.69
N HIS A 208 0.37 -9.72 6.64
CA HIS A 208 1.72 -9.74 7.18
C HIS A 208 1.82 -8.98 8.51
N THR A 209 1.46 -7.69 8.54
CA THR A 209 1.72 -6.86 9.72
C THR A 209 0.86 -7.23 10.93
N PHE A 210 -0.43 -7.48 10.72
CA PHE A 210 -1.38 -7.75 11.80
C PHE A 210 -1.97 -9.16 11.78
N ASP A 211 -1.70 -9.96 10.74
CA ASP A 211 -2.24 -11.31 10.53
C ASP A 211 -3.73 -11.46 10.91
N LEU A 212 -4.57 -10.62 10.31
CA LEU A 212 -6.01 -10.52 10.60
C LEU A 212 -6.85 -11.60 9.91
N ARG A 213 -6.20 -12.57 9.27
CA ARG A 213 -6.84 -13.66 8.53
C ARG A 213 -7.63 -14.56 9.47
N THR A 214 -8.81 -15.01 9.06
CA THR A 214 -9.50 -16.13 9.72
C THR A 214 -8.70 -17.40 9.53
N GLN A 215 -8.97 -18.42 10.35
CA GLN A 215 -8.32 -19.73 10.17
C GLN A 215 -8.58 -20.29 8.77
N SER A 216 -9.80 -20.14 8.24
CA SER A 216 -10.15 -20.61 6.90
C SER A 216 -9.35 -19.92 5.78
N ALA A 217 -9.00 -18.65 5.97
CA ALA A 217 -8.11 -17.95 5.05
C ALA A 217 -6.67 -18.44 5.20
N ARG A 218 -6.17 -18.61 6.43
CA ARG A 218 -4.80 -19.11 6.67
C ARG A 218 -4.53 -20.48 6.06
N ASP A 219 -5.54 -21.34 5.98
CA ASP A 219 -5.42 -22.68 5.38
C ASP A 219 -5.37 -22.66 3.84
N ARG A 220 -5.63 -21.51 3.20
CA ARG A 220 -5.59 -21.35 1.73
C ARG A 220 -4.24 -20.78 1.29
N PRO A 221 -3.54 -21.41 0.33
CA PRO A 221 -2.28 -20.88 -0.21
C PRO A 221 -2.40 -19.45 -0.76
N GLY A 222 -3.58 -19.11 -1.30
CA GLY A 222 -3.89 -17.79 -1.85
C GLY A 222 -3.96 -16.66 -0.81
N TRP A 223 -3.84 -16.97 0.47
CA TRP A 223 -3.88 -15.98 1.56
C TRP A 223 -2.60 -16.00 2.40
N GLY A 224 -1.54 -16.64 1.91
CA GLY A 224 -0.23 -16.69 2.56
C GLY A 224 0.61 -15.42 2.42
N GLN A 225 1.81 -15.40 3.01
CA GLN A 225 2.72 -14.24 3.01
C GLN A 225 3.27 -13.87 1.61
N TYR A 226 3.05 -14.71 0.60
CA TYR A 226 3.47 -14.51 -0.79
C TYR A 226 2.30 -14.25 -1.76
N SER A 227 1.10 -14.06 -1.22
CA SER A 227 -0.15 -14.05 -1.99
C SER A 227 -0.56 -12.70 -2.58
N TYR A 228 0.31 -11.70 -2.49
CA TYR A 228 0.16 -10.38 -3.11
C TYR A 228 1.47 -9.91 -3.73
N GLU A 229 1.41 -8.99 -4.67
CA GLU A 229 2.59 -8.35 -5.25
C GLU A 229 3.10 -7.20 -4.38
N VAL A 230 4.43 -7.03 -4.33
CA VAL A 230 5.05 -5.86 -3.69
C VAL A 230 4.69 -4.62 -4.54
N PRO A 231 4.14 -3.55 -3.94
CA PRO A 231 3.78 -2.35 -4.69
C PRO A 231 5.05 -1.60 -5.12
N PHE A 232 5.58 -1.92 -6.30
CA PHE A 232 6.72 -1.23 -6.91
C PHE A 232 6.36 0.24 -7.22
N ASP A 233 6.63 1.11 -6.26
CA ASP A 233 6.51 2.55 -6.41
C ASP A 233 7.82 3.19 -6.88
N SER A 234 7.84 4.52 -6.98
CA SER A 234 9.04 5.25 -7.40
C SER A 234 10.20 5.11 -6.39
N ASN A 235 9.91 4.92 -5.10
CA ASN A 235 10.90 4.85 -4.05
C ASN A 235 11.55 3.47 -4.03
N ALA A 236 10.74 2.41 -3.91
CA ALA A 236 11.16 1.01 -4.06
C ALA A 236 11.94 0.83 -5.37
N GLY A 237 11.40 1.38 -6.45
CA GLY A 237 12.01 1.35 -7.76
C GLY A 237 13.41 1.97 -7.83
N ARG A 238 13.62 3.12 -7.18
CA ARG A 238 14.94 3.77 -7.11
C ARG A 238 15.95 2.91 -6.37
N VAL A 239 15.58 2.30 -5.25
CA VAL A 239 16.45 1.40 -4.49
C VAL A 239 16.88 0.21 -5.35
N LEU A 240 15.91 -0.46 -5.99
CA LEU A 240 16.19 -1.62 -6.84
C LEU A 240 17.01 -1.27 -8.08
N PHE A 241 16.89 -0.05 -8.62
CA PHE A 241 17.71 0.38 -9.74
C PHE A 241 19.13 0.74 -9.31
N ARG A 242 19.29 1.52 -8.23
CA ARG A 242 20.60 1.98 -7.72
C ARG A 242 21.49 0.83 -7.26
N THR A 243 20.88 -0.20 -6.68
CA THR A 243 21.59 -1.42 -6.26
C THR A 243 21.97 -2.31 -7.45
N GLY A 244 21.45 -2.04 -8.65
CA GLY A 244 21.64 -2.89 -9.83
C GLY A 244 20.76 -4.13 -9.86
N TRP A 245 19.82 -4.28 -8.91
CA TRP A 245 18.89 -5.41 -8.84
C TRP A 245 18.06 -5.54 -10.12
N LEU A 246 17.52 -4.44 -10.63
CA LEU A 246 16.75 -4.44 -11.89
C LEU A 246 17.61 -4.87 -13.09
N LEU A 247 18.90 -4.49 -13.11
CA LEU A 247 19.80 -4.83 -14.21
C LEU A 247 20.18 -6.32 -14.28
N ALA A 248 19.85 -7.10 -13.25
CA ALA A 248 19.92 -8.56 -13.31
C ALA A 248 18.86 -9.15 -14.26
N TRP A 249 17.74 -8.45 -14.49
CA TRP A 249 16.57 -9.03 -15.17
C TRP A 249 16.33 -8.49 -16.57
N ALA A 250 16.86 -7.30 -16.87
CA ALA A 250 16.78 -6.66 -18.18
C ALA A 250 17.96 -5.70 -18.38
N ASP A 251 18.21 -5.31 -19.63
CA ASP A 251 19.18 -4.30 -20.02
C ASP A 251 18.63 -2.87 -19.92
N LEU A 252 19.53 -1.89 -19.83
CA LEU A 252 19.15 -0.47 -19.77
C LEU A 252 18.30 -0.04 -20.98
N ASP A 253 18.60 -0.57 -22.16
CA ASP A 253 17.84 -0.24 -23.38
C ASP A 253 16.40 -0.72 -23.31
N GLU A 254 16.14 -1.84 -22.63
CA GLU A 254 14.79 -2.35 -22.42
C GLU A 254 14.01 -1.45 -21.45
N TYR A 255 14.65 -1.02 -20.36
CA TYR A 255 14.06 -0.04 -19.45
C TYR A 255 13.80 1.32 -20.12
N ARG A 256 14.62 1.75 -21.09
CA ARG A 256 14.34 2.92 -21.93
C ARG A 256 13.13 2.68 -22.82
N ASN A 257 13.07 1.53 -23.50
CA ASN A 257 11.96 1.16 -24.39
C ASN A 257 10.62 1.04 -23.65
N TRP A 258 10.64 0.61 -22.38
CA TRP A 258 9.46 0.59 -21.52
C TRP A 258 9.12 1.96 -20.93
N ASN A 259 9.84 3.03 -21.29
CA ASN A 259 9.71 4.36 -20.70
C ASN A 259 9.90 4.35 -19.17
N ALA A 260 10.62 3.37 -18.62
CA ALA A 260 10.94 3.32 -17.19
C ALA A 260 12.06 4.31 -16.84
N ILE A 261 12.99 4.56 -17.77
CA ILE A 261 13.99 5.63 -17.65
C ILE A 261 13.44 6.85 -18.39
N GLN A 262 13.27 7.96 -17.67
CA GLN A 262 12.75 9.22 -18.18
C GLN A 262 13.88 10.25 -18.16
N THR A 263 14.43 10.57 -19.33
CA THR A 263 15.48 11.58 -19.48
C THR A 263 14.87 12.97 -19.55
N GLU A 264 15.31 13.89 -18.67
CA GLU A 264 14.97 15.33 -18.72
C GLU A 264 13.48 15.64 -18.52
N ALA A 265 12.73 14.67 -18.00
CA ALA A 265 11.31 14.83 -17.70
C ALA A 265 11.02 14.97 -16.18
N GLY A 266 12.06 15.06 -15.36
CA GLY A 266 11.97 15.30 -13.92
C GLY A 266 11.96 16.78 -13.55
N ARG A 267 11.74 17.10 -12.27
CA ARG A 267 11.83 18.48 -11.75
C ARG A 267 13.24 19.02 -12.00
N GLY A 268 13.35 20.16 -12.68
CA GLY A 268 14.62 20.78 -13.05
C GLY A 268 15.39 20.02 -14.14
N ASP A 269 14.69 19.41 -15.09
CA ASP A 269 15.27 18.65 -16.22
C ASP A 269 16.14 17.45 -15.78
N ASN A 270 15.92 16.97 -14.56
CA ASN A 270 16.62 15.80 -14.04
C ASN A 270 16.08 14.50 -14.68
N HIS A 271 16.96 13.52 -14.83
CA HIS A 271 16.55 12.17 -15.19
C HIS A 271 15.85 11.50 -14.00
N TYR A 272 14.75 10.79 -14.23
CA TYR A 272 14.08 10.04 -13.18
C TYR A 272 13.62 8.65 -13.64
N ILE A 273 13.47 7.75 -12.69
CA ILE A 273 13.01 6.38 -12.95
C ILE A 273 11.52 6.31 -12.62
N ARG A 274 10.71 5.98 -13.62
CA ARG A 274 9.27 5.73 -13.51
C ARG A 274 8.99 4.23 -13.44
N VAL A 275 9.29 3.64 -12.30
CA VAL A 275 9.17 2.18 -12.08
C VAL A 275 7.76 1.63 -12.29
N THR A 276 6.71 2.45 -12.16
CA THR A 276 5.35 2.02 -12.53
C THR A 276 5.21 1.56 -13.98
N ASN A 277 6.09 2.02 -14.88
CA ASN A 277 6.09 1.61 -16.28
C ASN A 277 6.73 0.23 -16.51
N ILE A 278 7.38 -0.35 -15.49
CA ILE A 278 7.88 -1.73 -15.50
C ILE A 278 6.73 -2.71 -15.24
N ARG A 279 5.55 -2.23 -14.81
CA ARG A 279 4.42 -3.10 -14.53
C ARG A 279 4.01 -3.90 -15.76
N GLY A 280 3.94 -5.22 -15.62
CA GLY A 280 3.68 -6.15 -16.71
C GLY A 280 4.83 -6.31 -17.71
N SER A 281 5.99 -5.69 -17.50
CA SER A 281 7.19 -5.87 -18.34
C SER A 281 7.93 -7.15 -17.99
N GLY A 282 8.48 -7.80 -19.01
CA GLY A 282 9.06 -9.13 -18.88
C GLY A 282 10.55 -9.07 -18.61
N ALA A 283 11.04 -9.92 -17.72
CA ALA A 283 12.46 -10.18 -17.62
C ALA A 283 12.95 -10.90 -18.89
N THR A 284 14.11 -10.48 -19.37
CA THR A 284 14.76 -10.96 -20.60
C THR A 284 16.07 -11.68 -20.29
N LYS A 285 16.56 -11.54 -19.05
CA LYS A 285 17.74 -12.23 -18.53
C LYS A 285 17.36 -13.24 -17.45
N HIS A 286 18.13 -14.33 -17.38
CA HIS A 286 18.08 -15.31 -16.28
C HIS A 286 16.70 -15.98 -16.05
N VAL A 287 15.83 -16.01 -17.06
CA VAL A 287 14.47 -16.59 -16.98
C VAL A 287 14.38 -18.03 -17.50
N GLU A 288 15.47 -18.61 -18.00
CA GLU A 288 15.47 -19.96 -18.61
C GLU A 288 15.67 -21.09 -17.61
N ASP A 289 16.01 -20.78 -16.35
CA ASP A 289 16.21 -21.79 -15.33
C ASP A 289 14.90 -22.55 -15.00
N PRO A 290 14.87 -23.90 -15.14
CA PRO A 290 13.68 -24.71 -14.87
C PRO A 290 13.15 -24.59 -13.44
N GLU A 291 14.03 -24.51 -12.43
CA GLU A 291 13.61 -24.41 -11.03
C GLU A 291 12.91 -23.07 -10.77
N PHE A 292 13.55 -21.96 -11.19
CA PHE A 292 12.95 -20.63 -11.13
C PHE A 292 11.61 -20.57 -11.87
N ARG A 293 11.51 -21.20 -13.04
CA ARG A 293 10.26 -21.25 -13.82
C ARG A 293 9.16 -22.02 -13.13
N SER A 294 9.48 -23.17 -12.54
CA SER A 294 8.53 -23.96 -11.77
C SER A 294 8.01 -23.15 -10.57
N ALA A 295 8.89 -22.47 -9.85
CA ALA A 295 8.53 -21.62 -8.72
C ALA A 295 7.66 -20.42 -9.16
N TYR A 296 7.96 -19.80 -10.30
CA TYR A 296 7.17 -18.72 -10.88
C TYR A 296 5.76 -19.17 -11.31
N ASP A 297 5.64 -20.33 -11.96
CA ASP A 297 4.34 -20.90 -12.32
C ASP A 297 3.52 -21.28 -11.06
N GLN A 298 4.18 -21.81 -10.02
CA GLN A 298 3.55 -22.08 -8.73
C GLN A 298 3.01 -20.79 -8.08
N LEU A 299 3.83 -19.74 -8.05
CA LEU A 299 3.43 -18.42 -7.55
C LEU A 299 2.14 -17.95 -8.25
N LEU A 300 2.11 -17.97 -9.58
CA LEU A 300 0.99 -17.43 -10.35
C LEU A 300 -0.29 -18.26 -10.23
N THR A 301 -0.16 -19.59 -10.18
CA THR A 301 -1.31 -20.50 -10.23
C THR A 301 -1.87 -20.85 -8.85
N GLN A 302 -1.02 -20.90 -7.81
CA GLN A 302 -1.42 -21.36 -6.48
C GLN A 302 -1.51 -20.22 -5.46
N LEU A 303 -0.58 -19.27 -5.49
CA LEU A 303 -0.42 -18.22 -4.47
C LEU A 303 -1.12 -16.92 -4.88
N LEU A 304 -0.73 -16.32 -6.00
CA LEU A 304 -1.41 -15.13 -6.54
C LEU A 304 -2.74 -15.50 -7.19
N ARG A 305 -2.86 -16.72 -7.74
CA ARG A 305 -4.04 -17.24 -8.46
C ARG A 305 -4.51 -16.35 -9.62
N THR A 306 -3.61 -15.54 -10.17
CA THR A 306 -3.92 -14.62 -11.28
C THR A 306 -3.89 -15.31 -12.65
N LYS A 307 -3.40 -16.56 -12.72
CA LYS A 307 -3.35 -17.38 -13.94
C LYS A 307 -3.85 -18.80 -13.67
N THR A 308 -4.43 -19.42 -14.69
CA THR A 308 -4.91 -20.81 -14.65
C THR A 308 -3.95 -21.81 -15.27
N SER A 309 -2.90 -21.35 -15.95
CA SER A 309 -1.92 -22.19 -16.65
C SER A 309 -0.54 -21.55 -16.60
N GLN A 310 0.47 -22.30 -17.04
CA GLN A 310 1.85 -21.82 -17.19
C GLN A 310 1.91 -20.50 -17.98
N TRP A 311 2.69 -19.55 -17.47
CA TRP A 311 2.79 -18.22 -18.05
C TRP A 311 4.13 -18.04 -18.75
N ARG A 312 4.09 -17.68 -20.04
CA ARG A 312 5.31 -17.62 -20.88
C ARG A 312 6.26 -16.50 -20.45
N LYS A 313 5.72 -15.40 -19.93
CA LYS A 313 6.46 -14.18 -19.60
C LYS A 313 6.72 -14.12 -18.09
N VAL A 314 7.98 -13.95 -17.66
CA VAL A 314 8.27 -13.63 -16.26
C VAL A 314 8.14 -12.13 -16.07
N GLU A 315 7.15 -11.67 -15.32
CA GLU A 315 6.99 -10.25 -15.00
C GLU A 315 7.94 -9.82 -13.88
N ILE A 316 8.69 -8.75 -14.12
CA ILE A 316 9.75 -8.29 -13.19
C ILE A 316 9.21 -8.00 -11.79
N GLN A 317 7.98 -7.49 -11.69
CA GLN A 317 7.33 -7.14 -10.41
C GLN A 317 7.08 -8.35 -9.48
N GLN A 318 7.01 -9.56 -10.05
CA GLN A 318 6.72 -10.81 -9.31
C GLN A 318 7.98 -11.58 -8.96
N ILE A 319 9.14 -11.17 -9.47
CA ILE A 319 10.41 -11.82 -9.21
C ILE A 319 10.77 -11.83 -7.72
N PRO A 320 10.57 -10.74 -6.93
CA PRO A 320 10.84 -10.78 -5.49
C PRO A 320 10.07 -11.89 -4.79
N ASN A 321 8.80 -12.11 -5.17
CA ASN A 321 7.99 -13.21 -4.64
C ASN A 321 8.71 -14.54 -4.84
N VAL A 322 9.13 -14.84 -6.07
CA VAL A 322 9.81 -16.10 -6.42
C VAL A 322 11.13 -16.27 -5.67
N LEU A 323 11.95 -15.21 -5.61
CA LEU A 323 13.25 -15.27 -4.94
C LEU A 323 13.14 -15.56 -3.43
N LEU A 324 12.02 -15.17 -2.82
CA LEU A 324 11.76 -15.36 -1.40
C LEU A 324 11.01 -16.65 -1.06
N LEU A 325 10.39 -17.37 -2.02
CA LEU A 325 9.59 -18.58 -1.73
C LEU A 325 10.34 -19.63 -0.91
N ASP A 326 11.63 -19.83 -1.19
CA ASP A 326 12.49 -20.80 -0.48
C ASP A 326 13.36 -20.13 0.59
N SER A 327 13.03 -18.92 1.01
CA SER A 327 13.75 -18.19 2.05
C SER A 327 12.98 -18.20 3.37
N GLU A 328 13.67 -17.84 4.44
CA GLU A 328 13.04 -17.58 5.74
C GLU A 328 12.32 -16.22 5.80
N TYR A 329 12.41 -15.40 4.74
CA TYR A 329 11.88 -14.04 4.70
C TYR A 329 10.62 -13.93 3.85
N THR A 330 9.79 -12.97 4.20
CA THR A 330 8.48 -12.72 3.61
C THR A 330 8.49 -11.52 2.67
N LEU A 331 7.46 -11.38 1.82
CA LEU A 331 7.30 -10.17 1.00
C LEU A 331 7.04 -8.92 1.82
N GLY A 332 6.37 -9.05 2.96
CA GLY A 332 6.13 -7.93 3.85
C GLY A 332 7.43 -7.34 4.40
N GLU A 333 8.34 -8.21 4.85
CA GLU A 333 9.69 -7.85 5.29
C GLU A 333 10.51 -7.22 4.16
N PHE A 334 10.45 -7.78 2.94
CA PHE A 334 11.12 -7.17 1.79
C PHE A 334 10.58 -5.76 1.48
N ASP A 335 9.26 -5.57 1.49
CA ASP A 335 8.64 -4.25 1.29
C ASP A 335 9.00 -3.28 2.43
N ASP A 336 8.99 -3.72 3.69
CA ASP A 336 9.45 -2.90 4.83
C ASP A 336 10.92 -2.51 4.69
N GLY A 337 11.77 -3.42 4.23
CA GLY A 337 13.18 -3.17 3.97
C GLY A 337 13.39 -2.11 2.90
N LEU A 338 12.66 -2.18 1.79
CA LEU A 338 12.68 -1.15 0.74
C LEU A 338 12.27 0.21 1.31
N MET A 339 11.23 0.26 2.13
CA MET A 339 10.76 1.50 2.76
C MET A 339 11.77 2.07 3.75
N SER A 340 12.35 1.23 4.61
CA SER A 340 13.40 1.63 5.56
C SER A 340 14.61 2.24 4.86
N ILE A 341 15.11 1.59 3.79
CA ILE A 341 16.21 2.11 2.97
C ILE A 341 15.82 3.46 2.36
N CYS A 342 14.60 3.60 1.83
CA CYS A 342 14.14 4.86 1.25
C CYS A 342 14.06 6.00 2.28
N LEU A 343 13.62 5.71 3.51
CA LEU A 343 13.49 6.71 4.56
C LEU A 343 14.83 7.18 5.11
N VAL A 344 15.83 6.29 5.18
CA VAL A 344 17.16 6.57 5.76
C VAL A 344 18.17 7.05 4.71
N GLU A 345 18.33 6.31 3.61
CA GLU A 345 19.44 6.49 2.65
C GLU A 345 19.10 7.41 1.48
N CYS A 346 17.82 7.49 1.08
CA CYS A 346 17.44 8.32 -0.07
C CYS A 346 17.15 9.78 0.29
N LYS A 347 16.93 10.12 1.57
CA LYS A 347 16.79 11.52 2.02
C LYS A 347 18.14 12.23 2.15
N THR A 348 19.20 11.51 2.54
CA THR A 348 20.55 12.07 2.74
C THR A 348 21.30 12.34 1.45
N ALA A 349 20.93 11.69 0.33
CA ALA A 349 21.60 11.82 -0.97
C ALA A 349 21.01 12.90 -1.90
N SER A 350 20.20 13.83 -1.37
CA SER A 350 19.62 14.97 -2.12
C SER A 350 20.40 16.28 -1.92
N GLY A 351 21.60 16.21 -1.34
CA GLY A 351 22.53 17.33 -1.20
C GLY A 351 23.51 17.44 -2.36
#